data_AF-K6XWZ1-F1
#
_entry.id   AF-K6XWZ1-F1
#
_cell.length_a   1.000
_cell.length_b   1.000
_cell.length_c   1.000
_cell.angle_alpha   90.00
_cell.angle_beta   90.00
_cell.angle_gamma   90.00
#
_symmetry.space_group_name_H-M   'P 1'
#
loop_
_entity.id
_entity.type
_entity.pdbx_description
1 polymer ?
#
loop_
_entity_poly.entity_id
_entity_poly.type
_entity_poly.pdbx_seq_one_letter_code
_entity_poly.pdbx_strand_id
1 'polypeptide(L)' 'MKKYMLILPLVFGLAACGTPSVEDLVDDPELLSEVLAECTEKLMKGEEVKTEECQNATEAQKQILNNVMKGLLGN' A
#
# COMPACT_ATOMS: atom_id res chain seq x y z
N MET A 1 4.56 42.19 -19.31
CA MET A 1 5.26 41.60 -18.16
C MET A 1 4.25 41.32 -17.03
N LYS A 2 3.76 40.08 -16.93
CA LYS A 2 3.38 39.36 -15.70
C LYS A 2 2.79 38.01 -16.12
N LYS A 3 3.70 37.06 -16.35
CA LYS A 3 3.41 35.62 -16.42
C LYS A 3 3.09 35.19 -15.00
N TYR A 4 1.83 34.98 -14.67
CA TYR A 4 1.46 34.35 -13.41
C TYR A 4 1.01 32.92 -13.67
N MET A 5 1.94 32.02 -13.37
CA MET A 5 1.70 30.72 -12.77
C MET A 5 0.54 29.92 -13.35
N LEU A 6 0.69 29.57 -14.61
CA LEU A 6 0.33 28.21 -15.02
C LEU A 6 1.35 27.26 -14.38
N ILE A 7 0.93 26.03 -14.09
CA ILE A 7 1.71 24.90 -13.58
C ILE A 7 1.70 24.80 -12.05
N LEU A 8 0.70 24.09 -11.51
CA LEU A 8 1.00 22.96 -10.62
C LEU A 8 -0.19 21.97 -10.57
N PRO A 9 -0.17 20.90 -11.38
CA PRO A 9 -0.72 19.63 -10.97
C PRO A 9 0.42 18.60 -11.02
N LEU A 10 1.43 18.78 -10.16
CA LEU A 10 2.59 17.87 -10.06
C LEU A 10 2.54 16.96 -8.83
N VAL A 11 1.43 16.95 -8.09
CA VAL A 11 1.28 16.11 -6.89
C VAL A 11 0.68 14.72 -7.14
N PHE A 12 0.36 14.36 -8.39
CA PHE A 12 0.02 12.98 -8.75
C PHE A 12 1.23 12.15 -9.22
N GLY A 13 2.44 12.72 -9.14
CA GLY A 13 3.66 12.16 -9.75
C GLY A 13 4.42 11.09 -8.96
N LEU A 14 3.80 10.37 -8.01
CA LEU A 14 4.48 9.29 -7.27
C LEU A 14 3.75 7.94 -7.26
N ALA A 15 2.53 7.83 -7.79
CA ALA A 15 1.86 6.53 -7.96
C ALA A 15 2.34 5.76 -9.21
N ALA A 16 3.60 5.96 -9.60
CA ALA A 16 4.19 5.40 -10.81
C ALA A 16 5.24 4.31 -10.49
N CYS A 17 4.89 3.40 -9.59
CA CYS A 17 5.30 2.01 -9.65
C CYS A 17 3.97 1.24 -9.54
N GLY A 18 3.72 0.31 -10.46
CA GLY A 18 2.43 -0.39 -10.52
C GLY A 18 2.03 -0.95 -9.15
N THR A 19 0.73 -0.95 -8.85
CA THR A 19 0.19 -1.48 -7.61
C THR A 19 0.80 -2.87 -7.34
N PRO A 20 1.54 -3.06 -6.23
CA PRO A 20 2.13 -4.35 -5.94
C PRO A 20 1.03 -5.41 -5.78
N SER A 21 1.27 -6.59 -6.33
CA SER A 21 0.32 -7.70 -6.20
C SER A 21 0.37 -8.29 -4.80
N VAL A 22 -0.63 -9.09 -4.44
CA VAL A 22 -0.64 -9.80 -3.15
C VAL A 22 0.58 -10.71 -3.00
N GLU A 23 1.01 -11.35 -4.09
CA GLU A 23 2.15 -12.27 -4.09
C GLU A 23 3.46 -11.52 -3.86
N ASP A 24 3.66 -10.38 -4.53
CA ASP A 24 4.85 -9.54 -4.32
C ASP A 24 4.99 -9.11 -2.85
N LEU A 25 3.85 -8.80 -2.21
CA LEU A 25 3.81 -8.35 -0.81
C LEU A 25 3.97 -9.51 0.19
N VAL A 26 3.64 -10.73 -0.20
CA VAL A 26 3.91 -11.92 0.63
C VAL A 26 5.39 -12.29 0.55
N ASP A 27 5.99 -12.17 -0.64
CA ASP A 27 7.40 -12.50 -0.89
C ASP A 27 8.36 -11.42 -0.35
N ASP A 28 7.93 -10.16 -0.32
CA ASP A 28 8.69 -9.03 0.23
C ASP A 28 7.99 -8.37 1.45
N PRO A 29 8.36 -8.78 2.68
CA PRO A 29 7.78 -8.22 3.90
C PRO A 29 8.19 -6.77 4.18
N GLU A 30 9.31 -6.29 3.63
CA GLU A 30 9.72 -4.89 3.78
C GLU A 30 8.77 -4.00 2.95
N LEU A 31 8.52 -4.41 1.70
CA LEU A 31 7.56 -3.74 0.82
C LEU A 31 6.14 -3.76 1.41
N LEU A 32 5.70 -4.88 1.98
CA LEU A 32 4.41 -4.96 2.67
C LEU A 32 4.31 -3.96 3.84
N SER A 33 5.36 -3.82 4.63
CA SER A 33 5.38 -2.88 5.75
C SER A 33 5.30 -1.43 5.27
N GLU A 34 5.99 -1.09 4.18
CA GLU A 34 5.96 0.24 3.56
C GLU A 34 4.55 0.58 3.07
N VAL A 35 3.94 -0.33 2.30
CA VAL A 35 2.59 -0.13 1.75
C VAL A 35 1.55 -0.01 2.88
N LEU A 36 1.64 -0.84 3.93
CA LEU A 36 0.73 -0.73 5.08
C LEU A 36 0.92 0.60 5.84
N ALA A 37 2.15 1.10 5.96
CA ALA A 37 2.42 2.39 6.58
C ALA A 37 1.83 3.53 5.75
N GLU A 38 1.99 3.50 4.43
CA GLU A 38 1.39 4.48 3.52
C GLU A 38 -0.15 4.46 3.58
N CYS A 39 -0.76 3.27 3.56
CA CYS A 39 -2.19 3.11 3.73
C CYS A 39 -2.69 3.66 5.07
N THR A 40 -1.93 3.47 6.14
CA THR A 40 -2.25 4.01 7.47
C THR A 40 -2.11 5.53 7.49
N GLU A 41 -1.09 6.09 6.84
CA GLU A 41 -0.90 7.53 6.72
C GLU A 41 -2.04 8.19 5.95
N LYS A 42 -2.44 7.60 4.81
CA LYS A 42 -3.62 8.00 4.02
C LYS A 42 -4.88 7.98 4.88
N LEU A 43 -5.08 6.93 5.68
CA LEU A 43 -6.21 6.83 6.62
C LEU A 43 -6.23 8.00 7.61
N MET A 44 -5.08 8.32 8.22
CA MET A 44 -4.97 9.39 9.20
C MET A 44 -5.21 10.77 8.58
N LYS A 45 -4.84 10.95 7.31
CA LYS A 45 -5.13 12.16 6.53
C LYS A 45 -6.58 12.26 6.08
N GLY A 46 -7.40 11.21 6.29
CA GLY A 46 -8.77 11.12 5.79
C GLY A 46 -8.85 10.87 4.29
N GLU A 47 -7.77 10.39 3.67
CA GLU A 47 -7.69 10.01 2.26
C GLU A 47 -8.32 8.62 2.04
N GLU A 48 -8.67 8.33 0.79
CA GLU A 48 -9.30 7.05 0.45
C GLU A 48 -8.30 5.90 0.54
N VAL A 49 -8.51 5.00 1.50
CA VAL A 49 -7.69 3.78 1.70
C VAL A 49 -8.27 2.54 1.01
N LYS A 50 -9.33 2.69 0.22
CA LYS A 50 -9.94 1.60 -0.55
C LYS A 50 -9.27 1.41 -1.91
N THR A 51 -8.00 1.77 -2.02
CA THR A 51 -7.19 1.52 -3.22
C THR A 51 -6.87 0.03 -3.33
N GLU A 52 -6.65 -0.45 -4.56
CA GLU A 52 -6.23 -1.84 -4.80
C GLU A 52 -4.94 -2.18 -4.03
N GLU A 53 -4.04 -1.21 -3.88
CA GLU A 53 -2.80 -1.32 -3.11
C GLU A 53 -3.05 -1.70 -1.64
N CYS A 54 -3.88 -0.94 -0.92
CA CYS A 54 -4.18 -1.20 0.48
C CYS A 54 -4.99 -2.49 0.67
N GLN A 55 -5.83 -2.83 -0.31
CA GLN A 55 -6.54 -4.11 -0.33
C GLN A 55 -5.57 -5.28 -0.49
N ASN A 56 -4.64 -5.19 -1.44
CA ASN A 56 -3.62 -6.21 -1.69
C ASN A 56 -2.72 -6.40 -0.47
N ALA A 57 -2.26 -5.31 0.17
CA ALA A 57 -1.45 -5.37 1.39
C ALA A 57 -2.21 -6.01 2.56
N THR A 58 -3.49 -5.68 2.72
CA THR A 58 -4.33 -6.29 3.76
C THR A 58 -4.51 -7.79 3.51
N GLU A 59 -4.69 -8.20 2.25
CA GLU A 59 -4.84 -9.61 1.89
C GLU A 59 -3.53 -10.39 2.09
N ALA A 60 -2.39 -9.82 1.69
CA ALA A 60 -1.07 -10.41 1.94
C ALA A 60 -0.83 -10.63 3.44
N GLN A 61 -1.13 -9.62 4.27
CA GLN A 61 -1.03 -9.74 5.73
C GLN A 61 -1.90 -10.87 6.29
N LYS A 62 -3.15 -11.02 5.80
CA LYS A 62 -4.03 -12.13 6.19
C LYS A 62 -3.47 -13.48 5.77
N GLN A 63 -2.90 -13.61 4.58
CA GLN A 63 -2.32 -14.87 4.12
C GLN A 63 -1.15 -15.30 5.01
N ILE A 64 -0.24 -14.38 5.31
CA ILE A 64 0.89 -14.62 6.22
C ILE A 64 0.36 -15.05 7.59
N LEU A 65 -0.61 -14.31 8.15
CA LEU A 65 -1.20 -14.63 9.45
C LEU A 65 -1.87 -16.01 9.46
N ASN A 66 -2.63 -16.34 8.42
CA ASN A 66 -3.29 -17.64 8.29
C ASN A 66 -2.27 -18.78 8.20
N ASN A 67 -1.16 -18.60 7.48
CA ASN A 67 -0.11 -19.59 7.37
C ASN A 67 0.61 -19.80 8.71
N VAL A 68 0.90 -18.72 9.43
CA VAL A 68 1.48 -18.76 10.79
C VAL A 68 0.52 -19.46 11.76
N MET A 69 -0.77 -19.11 11.76
CA MET A 69 -1.78 -19.74 12.61
C MET A 69 -1.94 -21.23 12.31
N LYS A 70 -1.96 -21.63 11.03
CA LYS A 70 -1.99 -23.06 10.65
C LYS A 70 -0.75 -23.81 11.12
N GLY A 71 0.43 -23.19 11.04
CA GLY A 71 1.67 -23.78 11.57
C GLY A 71 1.66 -23.94 13.10
N LEU A 72 1.02 -23.00 13.81
CA LEU A 72 0.88 -23.00 15.27
C LEU A 72 -0.20 -23.95 15.80
N LEU A 73 -1.32 -24.10 15.09
CA LEU A 73 -2.46 -24.96 15.49
C LEU A 73 -2.37 -26.39 14.93
N GLY A 74 -1.47 -26.62 13.98
CA GLY A 74 -1.27 -27.90 13.29
C GLY A 74 -0.16 -28.79 13.88
N ASN A 75 0.37 -28.46 15.06
CA ASN A 75 1.39 -29.25 15.77
C ASN A 75 0.87 -29.74 17.13
#